data_AF-A0A3R9VRB9-F1
#
_entry.id   AF-A0A3R9VRB9-F1
#
_cell.length_a   1.000
_cell.length_b   1.000
_cell.length_c   1.000
_cell.angle_alpha   90.00
_cell.angle_beta   90.00
_cell.angle_gamma   90.00
#
_symmetry.space_group_name_H-M   'P 1'
#
loop_
_entity.id
_entity.type
_entity.pdbx_description
1 polymer ?
#
loop_
_entity_poly.entity_id
_entity_poly.type
_entity_poly.pdbx_seq_one_letter_code
_entity_poly.pdbx_strand_id
1 'polypeptide(L)'
;MSSDGRNEMPLTIKGSPEFEAKLLALVAEHLGELTVEQDAEWTAERAAAFWRIATPNVRTLVNDVLRGGGYRAAADLRDMGRDLAGPSIALTKTLTRGAVEGLWPNGMPAPVTPEYDREKPSHKKVRGYRMAPELIELFTAATEA
;
A
#
# COMPACT_ATOMS: atom_id res chain seq x y z
N MET A 1 26.88 16.49 17.21
CA MET A 1 25.93 16.01 16.18
C MET A 1 26.42 14.65 15.74
N SER A 2 25.94 13.59 16.37
CA SER A 2 26.30 12.22 15.96
C SER A 2 25.44 11.85 14.75
N SER A 3 26.07 11.71 13.59
CA SER A 3 25.53 10.92 12.50
C SER A 3 25.56 9.47 12.95
N ASP A 4 24.40 8.93 13.32
CA ASP A 4 24.19 7.51 13.52
C ASP A 4 24.43 6.83 12.16
N GLY A 5 25.67 6.37 11.93
CA GLY A 5 26.16 5.87 10.64
C GLY A 5 25.69 4.45 10.34
N ARG A 6 24.40 4.19 10.49
CA ARG A 6 23.80 2.92 10.08
C ARG A 6 23.79 2.85 8.55
N ASN A 7 24.40 1.80 8.01
CA ASN A 7 24.40 1.53 6.58
C ASN A 7 23.14 0.73 6.21
N GLU A 8 22.39 1.20 5.22
CA GLU A 8 21.26 0.47 4.64
C GLU A 8 21.78 -0.59 3.65
N MET A 9 21.27 -1.82 3.72
CA MET A 9 21.68 -2.93 2.86
C MET A 9 20.44 -3.72 2.35
N PRO A 10 20.01 -3.53 1.10
CA PRO A 10 18.91 -4.31 0.53
C PRO A 10 19.35 -5.76 0.27
N LEU A 11 18.62 -6.74 0.81
CA LEU A 11 18.97 -8.15 0.74
C LEU A 11 17.73 -8.99 0.39
N THR A 12 17.88 -9.90 -0.56
CA THR A 12 16.94 -11.02 -0.76
C THR A 12 17.65 -12.31 -0.40
N ILE A 13 17.10 -13.08 0.53
CA ILE A 13 17.74 -14.28 1.08
C ILE A 13 16.85 -15.50 0.81
N LYS A 14 17.42 -16.54 0.20
CA LYS A 14 16.78 -17.86 0.03
C LYS A 14 17.68 -18.90 0.71
N GLY A 15 17.12 -19.73 1.59
CA GLY A 15 17.89 -20.69 2.38
C GLY A 15 17.09 -21.92 2.77
N SER A 16 17.78 -22.93 3.29
CA SER A 16 17.18 -24.11 3.91
C SER A 16 16.62 -23.77 5.31
N PRO A 17 15.80 -24.64 5.92
CA PRO A 17 15.32 -24.43 7.29
C PRO A 17 16.45 -24.26 8.32
N GLU A 18 17.57 -24.94 8.13
CA GLU A 18 18.75 -24.79 9.00
C GLU A 18 19.38 -23.40 8.86
N PHE A 19 19.43 -22.87 7.64
CA PHE A 19 19.93 -21.51 7.39
C PHE A 19 18.98 -20.47 8.01
N GLU A 20 17.67 -20.66 7.89
CA GLU A 20 16.67 -19.79 8.50
C GLU A 20 16.82 -19.73 10.03
N ALA A 21 16.99 -20.88 10.69
CA ALA A 21 17.21 -20.93 12.13
C ALA A 21 18.48 -20.17 12.56
N LYS A 22 19.57 -20.32 11.79
CA LYS A 22 20.83 -19.58 12.02
C LYS A 22 20.69 -18.08 11.80
N LEU A 23 19.94 -17.68 10.76
CA LEU A 23 19.66 -16.27 10.49
C LEU A 23 18.81 -15.65 11.60
N LEU A 24 17.78 -16.35 12.08
CA LEU A 24 16.95 -15.89 13.19
C LEU A 24 17.75 -15.76 14.48
N ALA A 25 18.67 -16.69 14.75
CA ALA A 25 19.58 -16.60 15.90
C ALA A 25 20.50 -15.37 15.79
N LEU A 26 21.06 -15.09 14.61
CA LEU A 26 21.89 -13.92 14.36
C LEU A 26 21.10 -12.61 14.54
N VAL A 27 19.87 -12.55 14.02
CA VAL A 27 19.00 -11.38 14.22
C VAL A 27 18.72 -11.18 15.70
N ALA A 28 18.41 -12.26 16.44
CA ALA A 28 18.13 -12.20 17.87
C ALA A 28 19.33 -11.69 18.69
N GLU A 29 20.54 -12.11 18.34
CA GLU A 29 21.79 -11.66 18.97
C GLU A 29 22.01 -10.15 18.81
N HIS A 30 21.61 -9.57 17.67
CA HIS A 30 21.84 -8.17 17.34
C HIS A 30 20.55 -7.31 17.32
N LEU A 31 19.47 -7.73 18.00
CA LEU A 31 18.19 -7.01 18.01
C LEU A 31 18.29 -5.54 18.50
N GLY A 32 19.27 -5.23 19.35
CA GLY A 32 19.53 -3.86 19.83
C GLY A 32 20.27 -2.96 18.83
N GLU A 33 20.84 -3.55 17.78
CA GLU A 33 21.67 -2.89 16.77
C GLU A 33 21.02 -2.92 15.38
N LEU A 34 20.09 -3.86 15.15
CA LEU A 34 19.40 -4.05 13.90
C LEU A 34 18.04 -3.37 13.88
N THR A 35 17.75 -2.67 12.78
CA THR A 35 16.40 -2.27 12.40
C THR A 35 16.01 -3.13 11.20
N VAL A 36 15.03 -4.03 11.38
CA VAL A 36 14.54 -4.90 10.31
C VAL A 36 13.24 -4.32 9.79
N GLU A 37 13.26 -3.79 8.58
CA GLU A 37 12.09 -3.30 7.87
C GLU A 37 11.84 -4.19 6.65
N GLN A 38 10.56 -4.52 6.42
CA GLN A 38 10.19 -5.18 5.18
C GLN A 38 9.95 -4.11 4.12
N ASP A 39 10.51 -4.31 2.93
CA ASP A 39 10.28 -3.42 1.79
C ASP A 39 8.79 -3.36 1.44
N ALA A 40 8.17 -2.23 1.77
CA ALA A 40 6.76 -1.92 1.56
C ALA A 40 6.54 -1.02 0.32
N GLU A 41 7.43 -1.07 -0.67
CA GLU A 41 7.28 -0.33 -1.91
C GLU A 41 6.39 -1.05 -2.93
N TRP A 42 5.59 -0.30 -3.69
CA TRP A 42 4.82 -0.86 -4.79
C TRP A 42 5.72 -1.17 -5.98
N THR A 43 5.69 -2.41 -6.44
CA THR A 43 6.27 -2.83 -7.72
C THR A 43 5.17 -3.11 -8.74
N ALA A 44 5.52 -3.25 -10.02
CA ALA A 44 4.56 -3.63 -11.06
C ALA A 44 3.87 -4.97 -10.74
N GLU A 45 4.63 -5.95 -10.23
CA GLU A 45 4.12 -7.26 -9.84
C GLU A 45 3.15 -7.16 -8.66
N ARG A 46 3.49 -6.36 -7.64
CA ARG A 46 2.59 -6.13 -6.48
C ARG A 46 1.33 -5.40 -6.92
N ALA A 47 1.41 -4.41 -7.80
CA ALA A 47 0.26 -3.68 -8.34
C ALA A 47 -0.67 -4.60 -9.15
N ALA A 48 -0.11 -5.44 -10.03
CA ALA A 48 -0.88 -6.44 -10.78
C ALA A 48 -1.53 -7.48 -9.85
N ALA A 49 -0.80 -7.96 -8.84
CA ALA A 49 -1.34 -8.87 -7.83
C ALA A 49 -2.49 -8.22 -7.04
N PHE A 50 -2.34 -6.95 -6.65
CA PHE A 50 -3.38 -6.18 -5.99
C PHE A 50 -4.62 -6.08 -6.88
N TRP A 51 -4.46 -5.70 -8.14
CA TRP A 51 -5.57 -5.59 -9.08
C TRP A 51 -6.33 -6.91 -9.22
N ARG A 52 -5.59 -8.02 -9.35
CA ARG A 52 -6.14 -9.38 -9.46
C ARG A 52 -7.01 -9.77 -8.27
N ILE A 53 -6.62 -9.45 -7.04
CA ILE A 53 -7.38 -9.82 -5.83
C ILE A 53 -8.38 -8.76 -5.37
N ALA A 54 -8.31 -7.55 -5.92
CA ALA A 54 -9.21 -6.45 -5.57
C ALA A 54 -10.67 -6.78 -5.91
N THR A 55 -11.57 -6.37 -5.01
CA THR A 55 -13.02 -6.48 -5.25
C THR A 55 -13.46 -5.50 -6.36
N PRO A 56 -14.60 -5.72 -7.02
CA PRO A 56 -15.11 -4.81 -8.06
C PRO A 56 -15.21 -3.35 -7.59
N ASN A 57 -15.61 -3.12 -6.33
CA ASN A 57 -15.70 -1.78 -5.76
C ASN A 57 -14.33 -1.11 -5.59
N VAL A 58 -13.32 -1.87 -5.16
CA VAL A 58 -11.94 -1.36 -5.05
C VAL A 58 -11.38 -1.06 -6.43
N ARG A 59 -11.59 -1.95 -7.40
CA ARG A 59 -11.17 -1.74 -8.80
C ARG A 59 -11.80 -0.49 -9.40
N THR A 60 -13.09 -0.29 -9.16
CA THR A 60 -13.82 0.90 -9.61
C THR A 60 -13.21 2.18 -9.03
N LEU A 61 -12.98 2.23 -7.71
CA LEU A 61 -12.37 3.40 -7.08
C LEU A 61 -10.97 3.69 -7.65
N VAL A 62 -10.12 2.67 -7.79
CA VAL A 62 -8.78 2.82 -8.34
C VAL A 62 -8.85 3.35 -9.78
N ASN A 63 -9.71 2.78 -10.62
CA ASN A 63 -9.91 3.27 -11.99
C ASN A 63 -10.41 4.72 -12.04
N ASP A 64 -11.35 5.09 -11.19
CA ASP A 64 -11.88 6.45 -11.16
C ASP A 64 -10.77 7.45 -10.80
N VAL A 65 -9.94 7.12 -9.80
CA VAL A 65 -8.77 7.92 -9.38
C VAL A 65 -7.73 8.01 -10.50
N LEU A 66 -7.40 6.90 -11.17
CA LEU A 66 -6.47 6.88 -12.30
C LEU A 66 -6.97 7.74 -13.47
N ARG A 67 -8.25 7.62 -13.84
CA ARG A 67 -8.89 8.46 -14.87
C ARG A 67 -8.87 9.94 -14.50
N GLY A 68 -8.75 10.27 -13.21
CA GLY A 68 -8.60 11.63 -12.71
C GLY A 68 -7.16 12.10 -12.61
N GLY A 69 -6.20 11.39 -13.19
CA GLY A 69 -4.79 11.72 -13.10
C GLY A 69 -4.23 11.56 -11.69
N GLY A 70 -4.75 10.60 -10.93
CA GLY A 70 -4.35 10.34 -9.54
C GLY A 70 -5.21 11.06 -8.49
N TYR A 71 -6.29 11.74 -8.88
CA TYR A 71 -7.23 12.33 -7.92
C TYR A 71 -8.68 12.26 -8.39
N ARG A 72 -9.59 11.94 -7.46
CA ARG A 72 -11.04 12.15 -7.66
C ARG A 72 -11.71 12.81 -6.48
N ALA A 73 -12.52 13.82 -6.76
CA ALA A 73 -13.30 14.50 -5.73
C ALA A 73 -14.42 13.58 -5.21
N ALA A 74 -14.72 13.70 -3.93
CA ALA A 74 -15.79 12.98 -3.28
C ALA A 74 -17.18 13.46 -3.76
N ALA A 75 -17.29 14.66 -4.32
CA ALA A 75 -18.50 15.13 -4.98
C ALA A 75 -18.78 14.29 -6.24
N ASP A 76 -17.80 14.23 -7.15
CA ASP A 76 -17.89 13.44 -8.38
C ASP A 76 -18.26 11.98 -8.12
N LEU A 77 -17.63 11.36 -7.12
CA LEU A 77 -17.93 9.97 -6.74
C LEU A 77 -19.37 9.80 -6.22
N ARG A 78 -19.90 10.76 -5.46
CA ARG A 78 -21.30 10.72 -4.99
C ARG A 78 -22.27 10.93 -6.15
N ASP A 79 -21.94 11.81 -7.09
CA ASP A 79 -22.77 12.06 -8.28
C ASP A 79 -22.83 10.82 -9.19
N MET A 80 -21.79 9.98 -9.17
CA MET A 80 -21.77 8.64 -9.77
C MET A 80 -22.52 7.57 -8.94
N GLY A 81 -23.24 7.97 -7.88
CA GLY A 81 -24.03 7.11 -7.00
C GLY A 81 -23.19 6.21 -6.09
N ARG A 82 -21.94 6.56 -5.80
CA ARG A 82 -21.04 5.73 -4.98
C ARG A 82 -21.25 5.98 -3.48
N ASP A 83 -21.31 4.89 -2.72
CA ASP A 83 -21.11 4.95 -1.27
C ASP A 83 -19.61 5.14 -0.97
N LEU A 84 -19.28 6.18 -0.22
CA LEU A 84 -17.92 6.54 0.14
C LEU A 84 -17.45 5.95 1.47
N ALA A 85 -18.34 5.34 2.26
CA ALA A 85 -17.96 4.70 3.52
C ALA A 85 -17.30 3.32 3.32
N GLY A 86 -17.74 2.59 2.28
CA GLY A 86 -17.25 1.25 1.95
C GLY A 86 -15.85 1.13 1.32
N PRO A 87 -15.39 2.06 0.45
CA PRO A 87 -14.17 1.85 -0.32
C PRO A 87 -12.87 1.81 0.50
N SER A 88 -12.73 2.66 1.53
CA SER A 88 -11.54 2.63 2.40
C SER A 88 -11.44 1.32 3.18
N ILE A 89 -12.57 0.81 3.70
CA ILE A 89 -12.62 -0.48 4.39
C ILE A 89 -12.29 -1.62 3.43
N ALA A 90 -12.83 -1.57 2.20
CA ALA A 90 -12.55 -2.58 1.18
C ALA A 90 -11.08 -2.55 0.73
N LEU A 91 -10.47 -1.37 0.61
CA LEU A 91 -9.03 -1.20 0.34
C LEU A 91 -8.19 -1.84 1.43
N THR A 92 -8.47 -1.53 2.70
CA THR A 92 -7.78 -2.15 3.84
C THR A 92 -7.92 -3.67 3.81
N LYS A 93 -9.13 -4.19 3.57
CA LYS A 93 -9.35 -5.64 3.46
C LYS A 93 -8.55 -6.29 2.33
N THR A 94 -8.46 -5.64 1.17
CA THR A 94 -7.62 -6.13 0.06
C THR A 94 -6.15 -6.17 0.46
N LEU A 95 -5.63 -5.12 1.11
CA LEU A 95 -4.24 -5.08 1.60
C LEU A 95 -3.96 -6.15 2.65
N THR A 96 -4.84 -6.29 3.65
CA THR A 96 -4.71 -7.33 4.67
C THR A 96 -4.74 -8.72 4.04
N ARG A 97 -5.65 -8.97 3.09
CA ARG A 97 -5.73 -10.25 2.39
C ARG A 97 -4.44 -10.58 1.64
N GLY A 98 -3.89 -9.64 0.86
CA GLY A 98 -2.66 -9.92 0.13
C GLY A 98 -1.44 -10.09 1.03
N ALA A 99 -1.41 -9.46 2.21
CA ALA A 99 -0.38 -9.72 3.20
C ALA A 99 -0.49 -11.14 3.79
N VAL A 100 -1.71 -11.59 4.11
CA VAL A 100 -1.97 -12.98 4.57
C VAL A 100 -1.60 -14.00 3.49
N GLU A 101 -1.83 -13.68 2.21
CA GLU A 101 -1.46 -14.52 1.06
C GLU A 101 0.04 -14.41 0.67
N GLY A 102 0.84 -13.59 1.36
CA GLY A 102 2.27 -13.42 1.10
C GLY A 102 2.62 -12.66 -0.18
N LEU A 103 1.69 -11.87 -0.73
CA LEU A 103 1.90 -11.07 -1.95
C LEU A 103 2.72 -9.80 -1.68
N TRP A 104 2.68 -9.29 -0.45
CA TRP A 104 3.41 -8.11 0.03
C TRP A 104 3.55 -8.18 1.56
N PRO A 105 4.44 -7.38 2.17
CA PRO A 105 4.59 -7.35 3.63
C PRO A 105 3.35 -6.81 4.37
N ASN A 106 3.30 -7.09 5.67
CA ASN A 106 2.36 -6.42 6.56
C ASN A 106 2.63 -4.91 6.58
N GLY A 107 1.57 -4.10 6.58
CA GLY A 107 1.69 -2.64 6.61
C GLY A 107 1.89 -1.99 5.23
N MET A 108 1.75 -2.74 4.13
CA MET A 108 1.77 -2.20 2.77
C MET A 108 0.86 -0.96 2.65
N PRO A 109 1.38 0.20 2.18
CA PRO A 109 0.61 1.42 2.09
C PRO A 109 -0.50 1.27 1.05
N ALA A 110 -1.68 1.84 1.34
CA ALA A 110 -2.79 1.82 0.39
C ALA A 110 -2.44 2.65 -0.86
N PRO A 111 -2.66 2.12 -2.07
CA PRO A 111 -2.34 2.85 -3.31
C PRO A 111 -3.26 4.06 -3.53
N VAL A 112 -4.42 4.06 -2.87
CA VAL A 112 -5.37 5.17 -2.86
C VAL A 112 -5.68 5.52 -1.41
N THR A 113 -5.58 6.80 -1.07
CA THR A 113 -5.81 7.32 0.27
C THR A 113 -6.90 8.39 0.28
N PRO A 114 -7.72 8.48 1.34
CA PRO A 114 -8.69 9.54 1.50
C PRO A 114 -7.99 10.87 1.81
N GLU A 115 -8.38 11.92 1.10
CA GLU A 115 -7.97 13.29 1.38
C GLU A 115 -9.05 13.97 2.22
N TYR A 116 -8.67 14.49 3.40
CA TYR A 116 -9.59 15.11 4.35
C TYR A 116 -9.51 16.65 4.31
N ASP A 117 -10.61 17.30 4.69
CA ASP A 117 -10.65 18.75 4.86
C ASP A 117 -9.81 19.18 6.08
N ARG A 118 -8.73 19.94 5.85
CA ARG A 118 -7.84 20.43 6.91
C ARG A 118 -8.44 21.59 7.71
N GLU A 119 -9.42 22.31 7.17
CA GLU A 119 -10.03 23.49 7.82
C GLU A 119 -11.22 23.12 8.71
N LYS A 120 -11.76 21.91 8.60
CA LYS A 120 -12.91 21.43 9.41
C LYS A 120 -12.66 20.04 10.01
N PRO A 121 -11.72 19.90 10.97
CA PRO A 121 -11.32 18.59 11.52
C PRO A 121 -12.46 17.82 12.21
N SER A 122 -13.45 18.53 12.75
CA SER A 122 -14.59 17.95 13.48
C SER A 122 -15.59 17.21 12.59
N HIS A 123 -15.54 17.43 11.28
CA HIS A 123 -16.32 16.68 10.29
C HIS A 123 -15.32 16.00 9.35
N LYS A 124 -14.96 14.75 9.64
CA LYS A 124 -14.10 13.86 8.81
C LYS A 124 -14.72 13.57 7.43
N LYS A 125 -15.16 14.59 6.69
CA LYS A 125 -15.67 14.46 5.34
C LYS A 125 -14.48 14.35 4.41
N VAL A 126 -14.37 13.18 3.78
CA VAL A 126 -13.46 12.94 2.67
C VAL A 126 -13.79 13.95 1.57
N ARG A 127 -12.81 14.77 1.18
CA ARG A 127 -12.86 15.71 0.06
C ARG A 127 -12.65 15.00 -1.27
N GLY A 128 -11.85 13.94 -1.26
CA GLY A 128 -11.55 13.12 -2.42
C GLY A 128 -10.65 11.95 -2.09
N TYR A 129 -10.26 11.22 -3.11
CA TYR A 129 -9.31 10.12 -3.02
C TYR A 129 -8.13 10.42 -3.92
N ARG A 130 -6.92 10.12 -3.42
CA ARG A 130 -5.66 10.44 -4.09
C ARG A 130 -4.79 9.20 -4.19
N MET A 131 -4.13 9.06 -5.32
CA MET A 131 -3.00 8.17 -5.56
C MET A 131 -1.73 9.01 -5.64
N ALA A 132 -0.63 8.53 -5.05
CA ALA A 132 0.65 9.22 -5.15
C ALA A 132 1.15 9.20 -6.61
N PRO A 133 1.75 10.28 -7.13
CA PRO A 133 2.13 10.38 -8.55
C PRO A 133 2.95 9.21 -9.08
N GLU A 134 3.91 8.73 -8.28
CA GLU A 134 4.79 7.60 -8.57
C GLU A 134 4.05 6.27 -8.74
N LEU A 135 2.83 6.16 -8.19
CA LEU A 135 2.01 4.95 -8.31
C LEU A 135 1.10 4.96 -9.54
N ILE A 136 0.91 6.12 -10.19
CA ILE A 136 -0.06 6.26 -11.28
C ILE A 136 0.32 5.37 -12.46
N GLU A 137 1.57 5.41 -12.91
CA GLU A 137 2.02 4.59 -14.04
C GLU A 137 1.97 3.10 -13.72
N LEU A 138 2.41 2.71 -12.51
CA LEU A 138 2.37 1.33 -12.03
C LEU A 138 0.94 0.76 -12.02
N PHE A 139 -0.01 1.50 -11.47
CA PHE A 139 -1.40 1.04 -11.36
C PHE A 139 -2.18 1.18 -12.67
N THR A 140 -1.83 2.12 -13.53
CA THR A 140 -2.35 2.17 -14.92
C THR A 140 -2.01 0.87 -15.64
N ALA A 141 -0.73 0.50 -15.67
CA ALA A 141 -0.27 -0.73 -16.32
C ALA A 141 -0.94 -1.99 -15.73
N ALA A 142 -1.12 -2.03 -14.40
CA ALA A 142 -1.79 -3.15 -13.73
C ALA A 142 -3.28 -3.31 -14.11
N THR A 143 -3.96 -2.25 -14.57
CA THR A 143 -5.38 -2.32 -14.97
C THR A 143 -5.58 -2.81 -16.40
N GLU A 144 -4.53 -2.79 -17.22
CA GLU A 144 -4.53 -3.21 -18.63
C GLU A 144 -4.06 -4.66 -18.85
N ALA A 145 -3.49 -5.27 -17.79
CA ALA A 145 -2.99 -6.65 -17.76
C ALA A 145 -4.08 -7.67 -17.38
#